data_AF-A0A9E5UN77-F1
#
_entry.id   AF-A0A9E5UN77-F1
#
_cell.length_a   1.000
_cell.length_b   1.000
_cell.length_c   1.000
_cell.angle_alpha   90.00
_cell.angle_beta   90.00
_cell.angle_gamma   90.00
#
_symmetry.space_group_name_H-M   'P 1'
#
loop_
_entity.id
_entity.type
_entity.pdbx_description
1 polymer ?
#
loop_
_entity_poly.entity_id
_entity_poly.type
_entity_poly.pdbx_seq_one_letter_code
_entity_poly.pdbx_strand_id
1 'polypeptide(L)'
;MTYSGAARVFGHEHWLQEPKPKEEVLGLFPGLRLDLWTQTQLARAYVLLSVPPDIAPRVLKQLQETADNQELLALYAAFPLLPSGPALLPLATEAVRSNMRNVFEAIALHNPYPAQYFDEAAWNQLYLKAAFINCPLTKIYGLAERANASLSRILSDFAHERWAAGRNLAPDAWQVVFSFVEESLLPDLEHLFIDADIRQQQAATLVCYQNPYADARLLLEHFPMWTEEAQEGELTWPSLAQSWYEDY
;
A
#
# COMPACT_ATOMS: atom_id res chain seq x y z
N MET A 1 17.91 24.58 -11.29
CA MET A 1 18.36 23.18 -11.09
C MET A 1 17.53 22.28 -11.99
N THR A 2 18.11 21.26 -12.63
CA THR A 2 17.36 20.30 -13.47
C THR A 2 17.00 19.07 -12.66
N TYR A 3 15.99 18.32 -13.12
CA TYR A 3 15.53 17.08 -12.48
C TYR A 3 16.66 16.04 -12.32
N SER A 4 17.35 15.74 -13.41
CA SER A 4 18.52 14.84 -13.40
C SER A 4 19.73 15.43 -12.68
N GLY A 5 19.87 16.76 -12.69
CA GLY A 5 20.98 17.45 -12.04
C GLY A 5 20.90 17.49 -10.51
N ALA A 6 19.73 17.22 -9.91
CA ALA A 6 19.53 17.26 -8.46
C ALA A 6 20.49 16.32 -7.72
N ALA A 7 20.74 15.12 -8.25
CA ALA A 7 21.64 14.13 -7.65
C ALA A 7 23.13 14.55 -7.65
N ARG A 8 23.51 15.59 -8.41
CA ARG A 8 24.87 16.15 -8.38
C ARG A 8 25.08 17.15 -7.24
N VAL A 9 23.99 17.62 -6.66
CA VAL A 9 23.99 18.69 -5.63
C VAL A 9 23.56 18.14 -4.28
N PHE A 10 22.60 17.20 -4.26
CA PHE A 10 22.04 16.63 -3.05
C PHE A 10 22.44 15.17 -2.87
N GLY A 11 22.52 14.75 -1.60
CA GLY A 11 22.86 13.38 -1.23
C GLY A 11 21.66 12.44 -1.15
N HIS A 12 21.97 11.22 -0.72
CA HIS A 12 20.99 10.17 -0.39
C HIS A 12 20.57 10.19 1.08
N GLU A 13 21.03 11.18 1.86
CA GLU A 13 20.60 11.35 3.24
C GLU A 13 19.10 11.68 3.27
N HIS A 14 18.39 11.06 4.21
CA HIS A 14 17.01 11.41 4.49
C HIS A 14 16.94 12.84 5.01
N TRP A 15 15.88 13.55 4.62
CA TRP A 15 15.64 14.89 5.11
C TRP A 15 15.36 14.87 6.62
N LEU A 16 16.34 15.32 7.40
CA LEU A 16 16.23 15.58 8.82
C LEU A 16 17.23 16.68 9.18
N GLN A 17 16.80 17.93 9.35
CA GLN A 17 17.52 18.85 10.25
C GLN A 17 16.63 19.77 11.11
N GLU A 18 15.36 20.07 10.79
CA GLU A 18 14.48 20.79 11.75
C GLU A 18 12.99 20.37 11.72
N PRO A 19 12.32 20.32 12.90
CA PRO A 19 10.98 19.72 13.05
C PRO A 19 9.80 20.59 12.57
N LYS A 20 9.94 21.92 12.49
CA LYS A 20 8.78 22.83 12.30
C LYS A 20 8.15 22.85 10.89
N PRO A 21 8.90 22.76 9.78
CA PRO A 21 8.28 22.67 8.44
C PRO A 21 7.58 21.34 8.16
N LYS A 22 7.80 20.32 9.01
CA LYS A 22 7.38 18.93 8.78
C LYS A 22 5.89 18.73 9.04
N GLU A 23 5.36 19.26 10.14
CA GLU A 23 3.97 19.00 10.56
C GLU A 23 2.95 19.71 9.65
N GLU A 24 3.22 20.95 9.25
CA GLU A 24 2.32 21.72 8.37
C GLU A 24 2.20 21.09 6.98
N VAL A 25 3.31 20.62 6.39
CA VAL A 25 3.29 19.99 5.04
C VAL A 25 2.74 18.57 5.08
N LEU A 26 3.07 17.77 6.12
CA LEU A 26 2.52 16.42 6.27
C LEU A 26 1.02 16.43 6.52
N GLY A 27 0.50 17.46 7.21
CA GLY A 27 -0.94 17.63 7.42
C GLY A 27 -1.73 17.89 6.13
N LEU A 28 -1.08 18.44 5.09
CA LEU A 28 -1.73 18.73 3.79
C LEU A 28 -1.91 17.49 2.92
N PHE A 29 -1.10 16.45 3.13
CA PHE A 29 -1.13 15.22 2.34
C PHE A 29 -1.13 13.98 3.25
N PRO A 30 -2.26 13.67 3.92
CA PRO A 30 -2.41 12.46 4.71
C PRO A 30 -1.96 11.23 3.90
N GLY A 31 -1.14 10.38 4.53
CA GLY A 31 -0.60 9.17 3.89
C GLY A 31 0.74 9.32 3.19
N LEU A 32 1.17 10.54 2.86
CA LEU A 32 2.48 10.79 2.27
C LEU A 32 3.57 10.83 3.36
N ARG A 33 4.63 10.04 3.19
CA ARG A 33 5.77 9.98 4.14
C ARG A 33 7.00 10.70 3.60
N LEU A 34 6.98 12.04 3.64
CA LEU A 34 8.11 12.87 3.22
C LEU A 34 9.38 12.65 4.06
N ASP A 35 9.23 12.17 5.29
CA ASP A 35 10.35 11.84 6.17
C ASP A 35 11.16 10.63 5.71
N LEU A 36 10.60 9.79 4.84
CA LEU A 36 11.31 8.69 4.20
C LEU A 36 12.06 9.14 2.93
N TRP A 37 11.92 10.40 2.52
CA TRP A 37 12.53 10.88 1.29
C TRP A 37 13.95 11.36 1.52
N THR A 38 14.79 11.08 0.53
CA THR A 38 16.12 11.66 0.42
C THR A 38 16.04 13.13 0.03
N GLN A 39 17.09 13.90 0.34
CA GLN A 39 17.24 15.28 -0.14
C GLN A 39 17.12 15.36 -1.67
N THR A 40 17.67 14.38 -2.39
CA THR A 40 17.56 14.30 -3.86
C THR A 40 16.11 14.14 -4.33
N GLN A 41 15.29 13.31 -3.67
CA GLN A 41 13.87 13.15 -4.03
C GLN A 41 13.08 14.43 -3.78
N LEU A 42 13.33 15.12 -2.66
CA LEU A 42 12.68 16.39 -2.37
C LEU A 42 13.05 17.46 -3.40
N ALA A 43 14.33 17.58 -3.76
CA ALA A 43 14.78 18.52 -4.78
C ALA A 43 14.16 18.23 -6.15
N ARG A 44 14.06 16.95 -6.52
CA ARG A 44 13.37 16.49 -7.73
C ARG A 44 11.89 16.86 -7.72
N ALA A 45 11.18 16.59 -6.63
CA ALA A 45 9.78 16.97 -6.48
C ALA A 45 9.58 18.48 -6.57
N TYR A 46 10.46 19.29 -5.97
CA TYR A 46 10.43 20.75 -6.10
C TYR A 46 10.57 21.21 -7.56
N VAL A 47 11.47 20.58 -8.34
CA VAL A 47 11.60 20.84 -9.78
C VAL A 47 10.32 20.47 -10.52
N LEU A 48 9.69 19.33 -10.20
CA LEU A 48 8.44 18.91 -10.83
C LEU A 48 7.28 19.87 -10.51
N LEU A 49 7.19 20.37 -9.27
CA LEU A 49 6.20 21.37 -8.86
C LEU A 49 6.35 22.72 -9.57
N SER A 50 7.56 23.00 -10.08
CA SER A 50 7.84 24.22 -10.85
C SER A 50 7.43 24.10 -12.32
N VAL A 51 6.99 22.92 -12.78
CA VAL A 51 6.53 22.71 -14.15
C VAL A 51 5.11 23.28 -14.30
N PRO A 52 4.85 24.15 -15.31
CA PRO A 52 3.53 24.69 -15.54
C PRO A 52 2.46 23.60 -15.76
N PRO A 53 1.29 23.68 -15.11
CA PRO A 53 0.29 22.61 -15.15
C PRO A 53 -0.20 22.22 -16.55
N ASP A 54 -0.18 23.17 -17.51
CA ASP A 54 -0.62 22.98 -18.89
C ASP A 54 0.32 22.10 -19.71
N ILE A 55 1.62 22.08 -19.37
CA ILE A 55 2.61 21.21 -20.02
C ILE A 55 3.06 20.04 -19.16
N ALA A 56 2.70 20.02 -17.87
CA ALA A 56 3.15 19.01 -16.92
C ALA A 56 2.89 17.58 -17.39
N PRO A 57 1.68 17.16 -17.86
CA PRO A 57 1.48 15.78 -18.31
C PRO A 57 2.44 15.34 -19.42
N ARG A 58 2.75 16.23 -20.37
CA ARG A 58 3.70 15.95 -21.45
C ARG A 58 5.12 15.80 -20.93
N VAL A 59 5.55 16.71 -20.05
CA VAL A 59 6.90 16.69 -19.45
C VAL A 59 7.08 15.44 -18.60
N LEU A 60 6.10 15.08 -17.77
CA LEU A 60 6.15 13.91 -16.90
C LEU A 60 6.19 12.62 -17.70
N LYS A 61 5.42 12.53 -18.80
CA LYS A 61 5.48 11.40 -19.72
C LYS A 61 6.87 11.26 -20.36
N GLN A 62 7.44 12.36 -20.85
CA GLN A 62 8.78 12.34 -21.43
C GLN A 62 9.85 11.93 -20.39
N LEU A 63 9.71 12.41 -19.15
CA LEU A 63 10.57 11.98 -18.04
C LEU A 63 10.41 10.47 -17.80
N GLN A 64 9.19 9.96 -17.70
CA GLN A 64 8.96 8.52 -17.52
C GLN A 64 9.65 7.66 -18.58
N GLU A 65 9.63 8.10 -19.85
CA GLU A 65 10.23 7.35 -20.97
C GLU A 65 11.77 7.36 -20.98
N THR A 66 12.39 8.35 -20.31
CA THR A 66 13.85 8.59 -20.41
C THR A 66 14.60 8.51 -19.08
N ALA A 67 13.87 8.53 -17.96
CA ALA A 67 14.40 8.55 -16.61
C ALA A 67 15.08 7.24 -16.23
N ASP A 68 16.14 7.34 -15.44
CA ASP A 68 16.67 6.20 -14.72
C ASP A 68 15.74 5.73 -13.58
N ASN A 69 16.07 4.61 -12.94
CA ASN A 69 15.25 4.06 -11.87
C ASN A 69 15.07 5.03 -10.69
N GLN A 70 16.12 5.72 -10.23
CA GLN A 70 16.02 6.65 -9.10
C GLN A 70 15.18 7.88 -9.45
N GLU A 71 15.27 8.31 -10.70
CA GLU A 71 14.44 9.36 -11.29
C GLU A 71 12.98 8.94 -11.36
N LEU A 72 12.65 7.72 -11.78
CA LEU A 72 11.28 7.20 -11.77
C LEU A 72 10.71 7.11 -10.34
N LEU A 73 11.52 6.64 -9.38
CA LEU A 73 11.11 6.57 -7.98
C LEU A 73 10.69 7.95 -7.45
N ALA A 74 11.53 8.96 -7.67
CA ALA A 74 11.23 10.33 -7.26
C ALA A 74 10.02 10.91 -8.00
N LEU A 75 9.82 10.53 -9.27
CA LEU A 75 8.70 10.98 -10.09
C LEU A 75 7.37 10.47 -9.51
N TYR A 76 7.23 9.16 -9.34
CA TYR A 76 5.98 8.55 -8.87
C TYR A 76 5.68 8.89 -7.40
N ALA A 77 6.70 8.95 -6.54
CA ALA A 77 6.52 9.38 -5.16
C ALA A 77 5.96 10.80 -5.08
N ALA A 78 6.29 11.68 -6.03
CA ALA A 78 5.83 13.07 -6.06
C ALA A 78 4.40 13.27 -6.57
N PHE A 79 3.74 12.25 -7.15
CA PHE A 79 2.40 12.39 -7.73
C PHE A 79 1.35 13.04 -6.83
N PRO A 80 1.26 12.73 -5.52
CA PRO A 80 0.34 13.40 -4.60
C PRO A 80 0.48 14.93 -4.55
N LEU A 81 1.68 15.44 -4.80
CA LEU A 81 2.00 16.86 -4.70
C LEU A 81 1.67 17.61 -6.00
N LEU A 82 1.59 16.90 -7.14
CA LEU A 82 1.50 17.53 -8.44
C LEU A 82 0.08 18.05 -8.73
N PRO A 83 -0.07 19.27 -9.28
CA PRO A 83 -1.38 19.90 -9.49
C PRO A 83 -2.24 19.20 -10.55
N SER A 84 -1.66 18.31 -11.35
CA SER A 84 -2.32 17.62 -12.47
C SER A 84 -2.97 16.27 -12.08
N GLY A 85 -3.32 16.08 -10.81
CA GLY A 85 -3.82 14.82 -10.19
C GLY A 85 -4.48 13.83 -11.16
N PRO A 86 -5.75 14.00 -11.57
CA PRO A 86 -6.44 13.05 -12.44
C PRO A 86 -5.76 12.79 -13.80
N ALA A 87 -5.05 13.79 -14.35
CA ALA A 87 -4.36 13.66 -15.63
C ALA A 87 -3.12 12.74 -15.56
N LEU A 88 -2.65 12.39 -14.36
CA LEU A 88 -1.53 11.47 -14.14
C LEU A 88 -1.96 10.00 -14.09
N LEU A 89 -3.26 9.71 -14.15
CA LEU A 89 -3.79 8.35 -14.03
C LEU A 89 -3.18 7.35 -15.05
N PRO A 90 -2.97 7.71 -16.34
CA PRO A 90 -2.32 6.81 -17.29
C PRO A 90 -0.89 6.44 -16.87
N LEU A 91 -0.13 7.39 -16.33
CA LEU A 91 1.24 7.15 -15.86
C LEU A 91 1.25 6.28 -14.59
N ALA A 92 0.34 6.57 -13.66
CA ALA A 92 0.25 5.84 -12.39
C ALA A 92 -0.14 4.36 -12.61
N THR A 93 -1.12 4.11 -13.48
CA THR A 93 -1.51 2.73 -13.86
C THR A 93 -0.43 2.00 -14.68
N GLU A 94 0.46 2.72 -15.37
CA GLU A 94 1.65 2.14 -15.98
C GLU A 94 2.72 1.75 -14.95
N ALA A 95 2.96 2.58 -13.92
CA ALA A 95 3.82 2.19 -12.79
C ALA A 95 3.30 0.93 -12.10
N VAL A 96 1.99 0.78 -11.94
CA VAL A 96 1.38 -0.45 -11.42
C VAL A 96 1.67 -1.65 -12.30
N ARG A 97 1.78 -1.50 -13.62
CA ARG A 97 2.13 -2.60 -14.55
C ARG A 97 3.63 -2.89 -14.64
N SER A 98 4.49 -2.01 -14.13
CA SER A 98 5.94 -2.16 -14.21
C SER A 98 6.47 -3.38 -13.45
N ASN A 99 7.35 -4.18 -14.05
CA ASN A 99 8.04 -5.27 -13.35
C ASN A 99 9.13 -4.79 -12.36
N MET A 100 9.44 -3.50 -12.36
CA MET A 100 10.40 -2.91 -11.44
C MET A 100 9.74 -2.68 -10.08
N ARG A 101 10.07 -3.52 -9.09
CA ARG A 101 9.50 -3.47 -7.74
C ARG A 101 9.56 -2.08 -7.13
N ASN A 102 10.70 -1.40 -7.22
CA ASN A 102 10.90 -0.07 -6.67
C ASN A 102 9.99 1.01 -7.31
N VAL A 103 9.71 0.90 -8.62
CA VAL A 103 8.78 1.81 -9.32
C VAL A 103 7.34 1.55 -8.88
N PHE A 104 6.97 0.27 -8.75
CA PHE A 104 5.68 -0.12 -8.20
C PHE A 104 5.50 0.39 -6.76
N GLU A 105 6.49 0.17 -5.90
CA GLU A 105 6.45 0.61 -4.50
C GLU A 105 6.34 2.12 -4.37
N ALA A 106 7.00 2.89 -5.25
CA ALA A 106 6.93 4.35 -5.24
C ALA A 106 5.52 4.90 -5.51
N ILE A 107 4.69 4.20 -6.30
CA ILE A 107 3.29 4.58 -6.52
C ILE A 107 2.34 3.95 -5.49
N ALA A 108 2.65 2.76 -4.97
CA ALA A 108 1.74 2.00 -4.12
C ALA A 108 1.90 2.27 -2.61
N LEU A 109 3.12 2.47 -2.11
CA LEU A 109 3.41 2.55 -0.68
C LEU A 109 3.63 4.00 -0.26
N HIS A 110 3.08 4.37 0.90
CA HIS A 110 3.21 5.73 1.46
C HIS A 110 2.84 6.84 0.47
N ASN A 111 1.88 6.54 -0.40
CA ASN A 111 1.48 7.38 -1.50
C ASN A 111 -0.05 7.42 -1.53
N PRO A 112 -0.69 8.56 -1.23
CA PRO A 112 -2.15 8.66 -1.23
C PRO A 112 -2.77 8.75 -2.62
N TYR A 113 -1.97 8.91 -3.69
CA TYR A 113 -2.46 9.11 -5.04
C TYR A 113 -3.41 7.99 -5.52
N PRO A 114 -3.10 6.69 -5.36
CA PRO A 114 -4.01 5.63 -5.80
C PRO A 114 -5.36 5.66 -5.07
N ALA A 115 -5.36 5.88 -3.76
CA ALA A 115 -6.59 5.95 -2.96
C ALA A 115 -7.50 7.10 -3.40
N GLN A 116 -6.91 8.20 -3.89
CA GLN A 116 -7.66 9.37 -4.34
C GLN A 116 -8.18 9.25 -5.78
N TYR A 117 -7.39 8.67 -6.69
CA TYR A 117 -7.65 8.79 -8.14
C TYR A 117 -7.92 7.49 -8.88
N PHE A 118 -7.55 6.33 -8.33
CA PHE A 118 -7.84 5.08 -9.01
C PHE A 118 -9.34 4.80 -8.98
N ASP A 119 -9.85 4.20 -10.05
CA ASP A 119 -11.13 3.50 -9.98
C ASP A 119 -10.97 2.17 -9.21
N GLU A 120 -12.08 1.46 -9.02
CA GLU A 120 -12.09 0.20 -8.29
C GLU A 120 -11.20 -0.86 -8.97
N ALA A 121 -11.23 -0.94 -10.30
CA ALA A 121 -10.45 -1.93 -11.04
C ALA A 121 -8.94 -1.72 -10.91
N ALA A 122 -8.46 -0.47 -11.10
CA ALA A 122 -7.06 -0.13 -10.94
C ALA A 122 -6.60 -0.29 -9.49
N TRP A 123 -7.46 0.04 -8.51
CA TRP A 123 -7.19 -0.19 -7.10
C TRP A 123 -7.02 -1.67 -6.78
N ASN A 124 -7.93 -2.52 -7.24
CA ASN A 124 -7.87 -3.96 -7.01
C ASN A 124 -6.62 -4.59 -7.65
N GLN A 125 -6.24 -4.13 -8.85
CA GLN A 125 -4.99 -4.56 -9.50
C GLN A 125 -3.74 -4.14 -8.72
N LEU A 126 -3.71 -2.92 -8.17
CA LEU A 126 -2.61 -2.45 -7.33
C LEU A 126 -2.47 -3.32 -6.08
N TYR A 127 -3.58 -3.58 -5.38
CA TYR A 127 -3.56 -4.37 -4.15
C TYR A 127 -3.16 -5.82 -4.41
N LEU A 128 -3.78 -6.46 -5.42
CA LEU A 128 -3.47 -7.85 -5.79
C LEU A 128 -1.99 -7.98 -6.18
N LYS A 129 -1.47 -7.03 -6.97
CA LYS A 129 -0.06 -7.04 -7.33
C LYS A 129 0.85 -6.87 -6.11
N ALA A 130 0.53 -5.95 -5.20
CA ALA A 130 1.30 -5.76 -3.98
C ALA A 130 1.37 -7.06 -3.15
N ALA A 131 0.24 -7.75 -3.01
CA ALA A 131 0.16 -9.03 -2.32
C ALA A 131 0.98 -10.11 -3.06
N PHE A 132 0.89 -10.17 -4.39
CA PHE A 132 1.62 -11.12 -5.23
C PHE A 132 3.14 -10.97 -5.11
N ILE A 133 3.66 -9.74 -5.08
CA ILE A 133 5.10 -9.47 -4.96
C ILE A 133 5.58 -9.33 -3.50
N ASN A 134 4.72 -9.66 -2.53
CA ASN A 134 5.00 -9.60 -1.09
C ASN A 134 5.49 -8.21 -0.63
N CYS A 135 4.81 -7.15 -1.05
CA CYS A 135 5.00 -5.80 -0.50
C CYS A 135 4.24 -5.65 0.82
N PRO A 136 4.75 -4.86 1.78
CA PRO A 136 4.07 -4.56 3.04
C PRO A 136 2.76 -3.81 2.81
N LEU A 137 1.63 -4.54 2.83
CA LEU A 137 0.33 -4.03 2.40
C LEU A 137 -0.17 -2.93 3.31
N THR A 138 0.10 -3.02 4.61
CA THR A 138 -0.19 -1.96 5.61
C THR A 138 0.44 -0.60 5.30
N LYS A 139 1.43 -0.51 4.39
CA LYS A 139 2.02 0.76 3.94
C LYS A 139 1.23 1.41 2.79
N ILE A 140 0.28 0.72 2.18
CA ILE A 140 -0.66 1.28 1.21
C ILE A 140 -1.64 2.19 1.96
N TYR A 141 -1.81 3.41 1.48
CA TYR A 141 -2.70 4.37 2.12
C TYR A 141 -4.15 4.16 1.69
N GLY A 142 -5.12 4.33 2.61
CA GLY A 142 -6.56 4.31 2.31
C GLY A 142 -7.18 2.91 2.18
N LEU A 143 -6.58 1.88 2.78
CA LEU A 143 -7.03 0.49 2.63
C LEU A 143 -8.46 0.25 3.13
N ALA A 144 -8.80 0.79 4.30
CA ALA A 144 -10.13 0.59 4.89
C ALA A 144 -11.22 1.26 4.03
N GLU A 145 -10.96 2.48 3.54
CA GLU A 145 -11.89 3.25 2.73
C GLU A 145 -12.07 2.69 1.32
N ARG A 146 -11.05 2.01 0.80
CA ARG A 146 -11.02 1.48 -0.57
C ARG A 146 -11.23 -0.04 -0.64
N ALA A 147 -11.38 -0.70 0.50
CA ALA A 147 -11.82 -2.08 0.56
C ALA A 147 -13.17 -2.21 -0.16
N ASN A 148 -13.37 -3.30 -0.89
CA ASN A 148 -14.58 -3.55 -1.66
C ASN A 148 -14.80 -5.06 -1.83
N ALA A 149 -16.05 -5.45 -2.06
CA ALA A 149 -16.43 -6.86 -2.20
C ALA A 149 -15.72 -7.56 -3.36
N SER A 150 -15.46 -6.86 -4.48
CA SER A 150 -14.72 -7.44 -5.60
C SER A 150 -13.28 -7.78 -5.20
N LEU A 151 -12.62 -6.92 -4.43
CA LEU A 151 -11.27 -7.15 -3.93
C LEU A 151 -11.22 -8.33 -2.98
N SER A 152 -12.19 -8.47 -2.07
CA SER A 152 -12.25 -9.59 -1.14
C SER A 152 -12.39 -10.94 -1.86
N ARG A 153 -13.21 -11.01 -2.92
CA ARG A 153 -13.33 -12.22 -3.75
C ARG A 153 -12.06 -12.53 -4.54
N ILE A 154 -11.49 -11.52 -5.20
CA ILE A 154 -10.21 -11.66 -5.93
C ILE A 154 -9.10 -12.16 -4.99
N LEU A 155 -9.08 -11.67 -3.75
CA LEU A 155 -8.10 -12.08 -2.76
C LEU A 155 -8.32 -13.53 -2.29
N SER A 156 -9.57 -13.94 -2.09
CA SER A 156 -9.95 -15.32 -1.78
C SER A 156 -9.51 -16.28 -2.89
N ASP A 157 -9.81 -15.97 -4.15
CA ASP A 157 -9.35 -16.75 -5.31
C ASP A 157 -7.81 -16.86 -5.33
N PHE A 158 -7.12 -15.74 -5.08
CA PHE A 158 -5.66 -15.72 -4.99
C PHE A 158 -5.15 -16.56 -3.81
N ALA A 159 -5.80 -16.52 -2.65
CA ALA A 159 -5.45 -17.34 -1.50
C ALA A 159 -5.55 -18.84 -1.83
N HIS A 160 -6.61 -19.27 -2.52
CA HIS A 160 -6.76 -20.66 -2.98
C HIS A 160 -5.64 -21.08 -3.91
N GLU A 161 -5.23 -20.23 -4.85
CA GLU A 161 -4.07 -20.49 -5.72
C GLU A 161 -2.78 -20.67 -4.91
N ARG A 162 -2.59 -19.87 -3.85
CA ARG A 162 -1.43 -19.93 -2.97
C ARG A 162 -1.42 -21.22 -2.14
N TRP A 163 -2.55 -21.57 -1.52
CA TRP A 163 -2.73 -22.77 -0.71
C TRP A 163 -2.58 -24.05 -1.54
N ALA A 164 -3.11 -24.08 -2.77
CA ALA A 164 -2.91 -25.19 -3.70
C ALA A 164 -1.43 -25.40 -4.06
N ALA A 165 -0.61 -24.33 -3.99
CA ALA A 165 0.83 -24.39 -4.15
C ALA A 165 1.60 -24.63 -2.84
N GLY A 166 0.91 -24.94 -1.73
CA GLY A 166 1.50 -25.18 -0.41
C GLY A 166 2.17 -23.94 0.20
N ARG A 167 1.68 -22.74 -0.14
CA ARG A 167 2.26 -21.48 0.33
C ARG A 167 1.17 -20.59 0.91
N ASN A 168 1.48 -19.89 1.99
CA ASN A 168 0.56 -18.92 2.59
C ASN A 168 0.65 -17.54 1.92
N LEU A 169 -0.46 -16.81 2.02
CA LEU A 169 -0.53 -15.39 1.70
C LEU A 169 0.06 -14.57 2.87
N ALA A 170 0.55 -13.35 2.60
CA ALA A 170 0.90 -12.43 3.68
C ALA A 170 -0.32 -12.22 4.59
N PRO A 171 -0.21 -12.38 5.92
CA PRO A 171 -1.35 -12.29 6.83
C PRO A 171 -2.08 -10.95 6.77
N ASP A 172 -1.36 -9.85 6.57
CA ASP A 172 -1.93 -8.51 6.45
C ASP A 172 -2.70 -8.29 5.14
N ALA A 173 -2.66 -9.24 4.21
CA ALA A 173 -3.47 -9.17 3.00
C ALA A 173 -4.97 -9.27 3.29
N TRP A 174 -5.36 -9.93 4.38
CA TRP A 174 -6.76 -10.09 4.78
C TRP A 174 -7.39 -8.80 5.33
N GLN A 175 -6.62 -7.73 5.55
CA GLN A 175 -7.12 -6.46 6.10
C GLN A 175 -8.15 -5.72 5.23
N VAL A 176 -8.31 -6.09 3.96
CA VAL A 176 -9.36 -5.52 3.09
C VAL A 176 -10.65 -6.34 3.10
N VAL A 177 -10.65 -7.48 3.80
CA VAL A 177 -11.78 -8.41 3.85
C VAL A 177 -12.73 -8.11 5.01
N PHE A 178 -12.26 -7.48 6.10
CA PHE A 178 -13.07 -7.29 7.31
C PHE A 178 -14.38 -6.52 7.12
N SER A 179 -14.55 -5.73 6.07
CA SER A 179 -15.84 -5.04 5.80
C SER A 179 -16.79 -5.82 4.89
N PHE A 180 -16.32 -6.93 4.29
CA PHE A 180 -17.00 -7.65 3.23
C PHE A 180 -17.03 -9.17 3.46
N VAL A 181 -16.87 -9.63 4.71
CA VAL A 181 -17.09 -11.04 5.04
C VAL A 181 -18.53 -11.40 4.70
N GLU A 182 -18.67 -12.40 3.85
CA GLU A 182 -19.91 -13.02 3.42
C GLU A 182 -19.77 -14.54 3.58
N GLU A 183 -20.87 -15.29 3.44
CA GLU A 183 -20.90 -16.75 3.67
C GLU A 183 -19.81 -17.51 2.89
N SER A 184 -19.48 -17.07 1.67
CA SER A 184 -18.45 -17.69 0.81
C SER A 184 -17.03 -17.56 1.36
N LEU A 185 -16.76 -16.60 2.26
CA LEU A 185 -15.46 -16.35 2.85
C LEU A 185 -15.26 -17.05 4.20
N LEU A 186 -16.33 -17.60 4.80
CA LEU A 186 -16.22 -18.30 6.08
C LEU A 186 -15.28 -19.51 6.02
N PRO A 187 -15.29 -20.36 4.95
CA PRO A 187 -14.34 -21.47 4.84
C PRO A 187 -12.88 -21.01 4.78
N ASP A 188 -12.62 -19.84 4.20
CA ASP A 188 -11.27 -19.27 4.15
C ASP A 188 -10.81 -18.85 5.54
N LEU A 189 -11.68 -18.21 6.32
CA LEU A 189 -11.39 -17.82 7.70
C LEU A 189 -11.18 -19.05 8.59
N GLU A 190 -12.01 -20.08 8.45
CA GLU A 190 -11.81 -21.36 9.14
C GLU A 190 -10.45 -21.98 8.80
N HIS A 191 -10.07 -21.96 7.51
CA HIS A 191 -8.77 -22.46 7.06
C HIS A 191 -7.61 -21.71 7.75
N LEU A 192 -7.69 -20.39 7.82
CA LEU A 192 -6.68 -19.56 8.50
C LEU A 192 -6.59 -19.86 10.01
N PHE A 193 -7.72 -20.11 10.69
CA PHE A 193 -7.74 -20.43 12.13
C PHE A 193 -7.06 -21.76 12.46
N ILE A 194 -7.03 -22.71 11.53
CA ILE A 194 -6.39 -24.03 11.72
C ILE A 194 -5.03 -24.15 11.06
N ASP A 195 -4.53 -23.08 10.42
CA ASP A 195 -3.21 -23.05 9.80
C ASP A 195 -2.11 -23.22 10.86
N ALA A 196 -0.99 -23.83 10.46
CA ALA A 196 0.15 -24.06 11.35
C ALA A 196 0.94 -22.77 11.66
N ASP A 197 0.88 -21.77 10.79
CA ASP A 197 1.46 -20.45 11.02
C ASP A 197 0.52 -19.60 11.87
N ILE A 198 0.93 -19.31 13.10
CA ILE A 198 0.18 -18.51 14.07
C ILE A 198 -0.26 -17.15 13.51
N ARG A 199 0.50 -16.59 12.55
CA ARG A 199 0.18 -15.30 11.95
C ARG A 199 -1.07 -15.34 11.09
N GLN A 200 -1.38 -16.50 10.47
CA GLN A 200 -2.64 -16.69 9.74
C GLN A 200 -3.83 -16.72 10.71
N GLN A 201 -3.69 -17.37 11.86
CA GLN A 201 -4.71 -17.40 12.91
C GLN A 201 -4.97 -15.99 13.46
N GLN A 202 -3.91 -15.20 13.64
CA GLN A 202 -3.98 -13.80 14.04
C GLN A 202 -4.70 -12.94 12.98
N ALA A 203 -4.44 -13.15 11.68
CA ALA A 203 -5.17 -12.48 10.62
C ALA A 203 -6.67 -12.79 10.65
N ALA A 204 -7.05 -14.07 10.79
CA ALA A 204 -8.46 -14.48 10.89
C ALA A 204 -9.14 -13.84 12.11
N THR A 205 -8.42 -13.77 13.23
CA THR A 205 -8.90 -13.11 14.45
C THR A 205 -9.17 -11.62 14.19
N LEU A 206 -8.23 -10.90 13.57
CA LEU A 206 -8.41 -9.49 13.24
C LEU A 206 -9.58 -9.24 12.28
N VAL A 207 -9.76 -10.09 11.25
CA VAL A 207 -10.91 -10.01 10.35
C VAL A 207 -12.21 -10.19 11.11
N CYS A 208 -12.33 -11.25 11.93
CA CYS A 208 -13.56 -11.56 12.64
C CYS A 208 -13.88 -10.53 13.73
N TYR A 209 -12.87 -10.06 14.47
CA TYR A 209 -13.00 -9.08 15.53
C TYR A 209 -13.49 -7.72 15.03
N GLN A 210 -13.00 -7.29 13.85
CA GLN A 210 -13.36 -5.99 13.25
C GLN A 210 -14.65 -6.05 12.43
N ASN A 211 -15.24 -7.24 12.23
CA ASN A 211 -16.38 -7.44 11.35
C ASN A 211 -17.71 -7.56 12.12
N PRO A 212 -18.79 -6.88 11.68
CA PRO A 212 -20.10 -6.92 12.37
C PRO A 212 -20.97 -8.15 12.05
N TYR A 213 -20.58 -8.99 11.08
CA TYR A 213 -21.30 -10.18 10.62
C TYR A 213 -21.43 -11.22 11.75
N ALA A 214 -22.61 -11.83 11.87
CA ALA A 214 -22.90 -12.73 12.99
C ALA A 214 -22.05 -14.00 12.93
N ASP A 215 -21.90 -14.62 11.75
CA ASP A 215 -21.15 -15.87 11.63
C ASP A 215 -19.65 -15.68 11.84
N ALA A 216 -19.11 -14.50 11.50
CA ALA A 216 -17.73 -14.16 11.82
C ALA A 216 -17.49 -14.10 13.34
N ARG A 217 -18.49 -13.64 14.11
CA ARG A 217 -18.43 -13.67 15.58
C ARG A 217 -18.52 -15.09 16.13
N LEU A 218 -19.35 -15.95 15.55
CA LEU A 218 -19.42 -17.37 15.93
C LEU A 218 -18.09 -18.09 15.69
N LEU A 219 -17.39 -17.77 14.59
CA LEU A 219 -16.05 -18.29 14.35
C LEU A 219 -15.06 -17.84 15.43
N LEU A 220 -15.13 -16.57 15.84
CA LEU A 220 -14.27 -16.05 16.91
C LEU A 220 -14.55 -16.72 18.27
N GLU A 221 -15.82 -17.03 18.57
CA GLU A 221 -16.19 -17.82 19.75
C GLU A 221 -15.63 -19.25 19.71
N HIS A 222 -15.54 -19.84 18.50
CA HIS A 222 -14.94 -21.17 18.31
C HIS A 222 -13.41 -21.16 18.40
N PHE A 223 -12.77 -20.07 17.97
CA PHE A 223 -11.32 -19.88 17.96
C PHE A 223 -10.87 -18.65 18.76
N PRO A 224 -11.01 -18.64 20.10
CA PRO A 224 -10.82 -17.44 20.90
C PRO A 224 -9.35 -17.04 21.14
N MET A 225 -8.37 -17.81 20.64
CA MET A 225 -6.96 -17.81 21.07
C MET A 225 -6.29 -16.43 21.07
N TRP A 226 -6.61 -15.55 20.11
CA TRP A 226 -5.98 -14.23 19.94
C TRP A 226 -6.94 -13.07 20.19
N THR A 227 -8.11 -13.35 20.79
CA THR A 227 -9.18 -12.37 20.93
C THR A 227 -8.83 -11.31 21.97
N GLU A 228 -8.16 -11.70 23.05
CA GLU A 228 -7.75 -10.79 24.13
C GLU A 228 -6.70 -9.80 23.61
N GLU A 229 -5.68 -10.28 22.90
CA GLU A 229 -4.64 -9.45 22.30
C GLU A 229 -5.20 -8.47 21.26
N ALA A 230 -6.22 -8.89 20.51
CA ALA A 230 -6.92 -8.00 19.58
C ALA A 230 -7.76 -6.92 20.31
N GLN A 231 -8.34 -7.25 21.47
CA GLN A 231 -9.10 -6.32 22.30
C GLN A 231 -8.20 -5.31 23.02
N GLU A 232 -7.07 -5.77 23.55
CA GLU A 232 -6.08 -4.93 24.23
C GLU A 232 -5.25 -4.07 23.26
N GLY A 233 -5.33 -4.37 21.96
CA GLY A 233 -4.64 -3.64 20.90
C GLY A 233 -3.17 -4.04 20.74
N GLU A 234 -2.78 -5.17 21.31
CA GLU A 234 -1.45 -5.78 21.12
C GLU A 234 -1.35 -6.44 19.73
N LEU A 235 -2.44 -7.08 19.30
CA LEU A 235 -2.59 -7.61 17.95
C LEU A 235 -3.28 -6.58 17.05
N THR A 236 -2.56 -6.11 16.03
CA THR A 236 -3.03 -5.13 15.04
C THR A 236 -2.51 -5.49 13.66
N TRP A 237 -3.11 -4.95 12.59
CA TRP A 237 -2.57 -5.13 11.23
C TRP A 237 -1.11 -4.68 11.11
N PRO A 238 -0.69 -3.51 11.65
CA PRO A 238 0.72 -3.12 11.64
C PRO A 238 1.66 -4.07 12.40
N SER A 239 1.29 -4.53 13.61
CA SER A 239 2.15 -5.45 14.37
C SER A 239 2.26 -6.82 13.68
N LEU A 240 1.16 -7.30 13.09
CA LEU A 240 1.14 -8.54 12.31
C LEU A 240 1.99 -8.42 11.04
N ALA A 241 1.84 -7.34 10.28
CA ALA A 241 2.67 -7.09 9.09
C ALA A 241 4.15 -7.02 9.46
N GLN A 242 4.51 -6.32 10.54
CA GLN A 242 5.88 -6.25 11.02
C GLN A 242 6.46 -7.65 11.27
N SER A 243 5.73 -8.51 12.00
CA SER A 243 6.15 -9.89 12.27
C SER A 243 6.30 -10.78 11.02
N TRP A 244 5.64 -10.43 9.91
CA TRP A 244 5.73 -11.17 8.66
C TRP A 244 6.93 -10.69 7.82
N TYR A 245 7.09 -9.38 7.67
CA TYR A 245 8.11 -8.81 6.79
C TYR A 245 9.49 -8.66 7.43
N GLU A 246 9.63 -8.86 8.75
CA GLU A 246 10.95 -8.94 9.39
C GLU A 246 11.66 -10.29 9.12
N ASP A 247 10.90 -11.34 8.83
CA ASP A 247 11.42 -12.68 8.54
C ASP A 247 11.90 -12.86 7.08
N TYR A 248 11.67 -11.87 6.21
CA TYR A 248 11.95 -11.89 4.75
C TYR A 248 12.94 -10.81 4.32
#